data_AF-A0AAV8YB13-F1
#
_entry.id   AF-A0AAV8YB13-F1
#
_cell.length_a   1.000
_cell.length_b   1.000
_cell.length_c   1.000
_cell.angle_alpha   90.00
_cell.angle_beta   90.00
_cell.angle_gamma   90.00
#
_symmetry.space_group_name_H-M   'P 1'
#
loop_
_entity.id
_entity.type
_entity.pdbx_description
1 polymer ?
#
loop_
_entity_poly.entity_id
_entity_poly.type
_entity_poly.pdbx_seq_one_letter_code
_entity_poly.pdbx_strand_id
1 'polypeptide(L)'
;MYMGTIVSYGKKIDRKTKWTEHRRNLTVRPKQQNIIRTKLPYPKIIARAAKYVLECWNRFTDEVMLNSVVVYTNQTIAVKSAEYVDKYMIKETHLDEIKAVFDLL
;
A
#
# COMPACT_ATOMS: atom_id res chain seq x y z
N MET A 1 -19.87 -23.27 -54.82
CA MET A 1 -19.58 -24.10 -53.64
C MET A 1 -18.31 -23.57 -52.99
N TYR A 2 -18.42 -22.74 -51.95
CA TYR A 2 -17.38 -22.56 -50.93
C TYR A 2 -18.11 -22.25 -49.62
N MET A 3 -18.09 -23.25 -48.73
CA MET A 3 -18.72 -23.26 -47.42
C MET A 3 -17.98 -22.28 -46.51
N GLY A 4 -18.66 -21.20 -46.10
CA GLY A 4 -18.15 -20.31 -45.05
C GLY A 4 -18.18 -21.03 -43.71
N THR A 5 -17.01 -21.23 -43.11
CA THR A 5 -16.87 -21.89 -41.81
C THR A 5 -17.41 -20.96 -40.72
N ILE A 6 -18.54 -21.31 -40.11
CA ILE A 6 -19.04 -20.64 -38.91
C ILE A 6 -18.18 -21.11 -37.73
N VAL A 7 -17.18 -20.32 -37.34
CA VAL A 7 -16.44 -20.56 -36.10
C VAL A 7 -17.33 -20.14 -34.93
N SER A 8 -17.97 -21.13 -34.30
CA SER A 8 -18.72 -20.98 -33.06
C SER A 8 -17.75 -20.72 -31.91
N TYR A 9 -17.67 -19.48 -31.43
CA TYR A 9 -16.90 -19.15 -30.23
C TYR A 9 -17.75 -19.46 -28.99
N GLY A 10 -17.54 -20.65 -28.43
CA GLY A 10 -18.13 -21.09 -27.18
C GLY A 10 -17.80 -20.13 -26.03
N LYS A 11 -18.83 -19.53 -25.43
CA LYS A 11 -18.74 -18.74 -24.20
C LYS A 11 -18.52 -19.67 -23.01
N LYS A 12 -17.29 -19.80 -22.51
CA LYS A 12 -17.09 -20.14 -21.10
C LYS A 12 -17.10 -18.84 -20.30
N ILE A 13 -18.22 -18.60 -19.60
CA ILE A 13 -18.37 -17.46 -18.70
C ILE A 13 -18.04 -17.95 -17.30
N ASP A 14 -16.94 -17.46 -16.74
CA ASP A 14 -16.71 -17.55 -15.31
C ASP A 14 -17.68 -16.58 -14.62
N ARG A 15 -18.59 -17.10 -13.76
CA ARG A 15 -19.70 -16.31 -13.20
C ARG A 15 -19.24 -15.19 -12.24
N LYS A 16 -17.94 -15.06 -11.97
CA LYS A 16 -17.34 -14.03 -11.12
C LYS A 16 -16.61 -12.92 -11.90
N THR A 17 -15.95 -13.24 -13.02
CA THR A 17 -15.23 -12.23 -13.81
C THR A 17 -15.37 -12.52 -15.31
N LYS A 18 -15.84 -11.53 -16.07
CA LYS A 18 -16.05 -11.65 -17.52
C LYS A 18 -14.74 -11.35 -18.26
N TRP A 19 -13.76 -12.24 -18.18
CA TRP A 19 -12.59 -12.18 -19.06
C TRP A 19 -12.91 -12.91 -20.36
N THR A 20 -12.67 -12.25 -21.49
CA THR A 20 -12.74 -12.88 -22.82
C THR A 20 -11.34 -13.34 -23.20
N GLU A 21 -11.19 -14.62 -23.57
CA GLU A 21 -9.92 -15.25 -23.98
C GLU A 21 -9.25 -14.56 -25.18
N HIS A 22 -10.03 -13.89 -26.03
CA HIS A 22 -9.53 -13.21 -27.21
C HIS A 22 -9.81 -11.71 -27.16
N ARG A 23 -8.82 -10.91 -27.59
CA ARG A 23 -8.94 -9.47 -27.76
C ARG A 23 -9.94 -9.19 -28.89
N ARG A 24 -11.07 -8.55 -28.57
CA ARG A 24 -12.01 -8.08 -29.61
C ARG A 24 -11.34 -6.96 -30.42
N ASN A 25 -11.47 -7.00 -31.74
CA ASN A 25 -11.05 -5.90 -32.61
C ASN A 25 -11.89 -4.66 -32.27
N LEU A 26 -11.31 -3.71 -31.53
CA LEU A 26 -11.98 -2.50 -31.08
C LEU A 26 -11.64 -1.35 -32.02
N THR A 27 -12.44 -1.17 -33.08
CA THR A 27 -12.41 0.05 -33.92
C THR A 27 -13.23 1.19 -33.29
N VAL A 28 -13.78 0.98 -32.10
CA VAL A 28 -14.70 1.93 -31.46
C VAL A 28 -14.01 2.56 -30.26
N ARG A 29 -13.86 3.89 -30.26
CA ARG A 29 -13.45 4.63 -29.06
C ARG A 29 -14.41 4.23 -27.92
N PRO A 30 -13.91 3.71 -26.78
CA PRO A 30 -14.78 3.38 -25.67
C PRO A 30 -15.52 4.65 -25.22
N LYS A 31 -16.85 4.60 -25.11
CA LYS A 31 -17.65 5.68 -24.51
C LYS A 31 -17.03 6.02 -23.15
N GLN A 32 -16.90 7.31 -22.81
CA GLN A 32 -16.27 7.76 -21.54
C GLN A 32 -16.83 7.06 -20.30
N GLN A 33 -18.10 6.67 -20.35
CA GLN A 33 -18.84 5.93 -19.32
C GLN A 33 -18.29 4.51 -19.04
N ASN A 34 -17.67 3.86 -20.02
CA ASN A 34 -17.05 2.54 -19.90
C ASN A 34 -15.58 2.59 -19.48
N ILE A 35 -14.98 3.78 -19.41
CA ILE A 35 -13.68 3.92 -18.79
C ILE A 35 -13.95 3.85 -17.29
N ILE A 36 -13.66 2.71 -16.68
CA ILE A 36 -13.69 2.51 -15.24
C ILE A 36 -12.55 3.35 -14.64
N ARG A 37 -12.67 4.68 -14.65
CA ARG A 37 -11.72 5.60 -13.99
C ARG A 37 -11.98 5.69 -12.49
N THR A 38 -13.23 5.42 -12.06
CA THR A 38 -13.69 5.62 -10.69
C THR A 38 -13.59 4.39 -9.79
N LYS A 39 -13.33 3.18 -10.32
CA LYS A 39 -13.30 1.94 -9.51
C LYS A 39 -12.02 1.13 -9.59
N LEU A 40 -11.00 1.60 -10.30
CA LEU A 40 -9.71 0.92 -10.27
C LEU A 40 -9.03 1.22 -8.93
N PRO A 41 -8.51 0.20 -8.23
CA PRO A 41 -7.78 0.40 -6.99
C PRO A 41 -6.48 1.14 -7.31
N TYR A 42 -6.50 2.46 -7.09
CA TYR A 42 -5.33 3.32 -7.21
C TYR A 42 -5.09 4.03 -5.89
N PRO A 43 -3.81 4.35 -5.57
CA PRO A 43 -3.51 5.24 -4.47
C PRO A 43 -4.30 6.55 -4.60
N LYS A 44 -4.81 7.03 -3.45
CA LYS A 44 -5.42 8.35 -3.35
C LYS A 44 -4.44 9.41 -3.85
N ILE A 45 -4.96 10.54 -4.34
CA ILE A 45 -4.14 11.62 -4.93
C ILE A 45 -3.01 12.04 -3.97
N ILE A 46 -3.29 12.09 -2.67
CA ILE A 46 -2.31 12.44 -1.61
C ILE A 46 -1.11 11.49 -1.53
N ALA A 47 -1.28 10.22 -1.90
CA ALA A 47 -0.23 9.20 -1.85
C ALA A 47 0.38 8.95 -3.25
N ARG A 48 -0.24 9.47 -4.31
CA ARG A 48 0.20 9.25 -5.70
C ARG A 48 1.52 9.95 -6.03
N ALA A 49 1.88 10.99 -5.28
CA ALA A 49 3.11 11.73 -5.49
C ALA A 49 4.35 11.06 -4.86
N ALA A 50 4.17 10.11 -3.94
CA ALA A 50 5.29 9.39 -3.33
C ALA A 50 5.93 8.46 -4.36
N LYS A 51 7.22 8.69 -4.67
CA LYS A 51 7.98 7.90 -5.64
C LYS A 51 9.03 7.03 -4.98
N TYR A 52 9.50 7.43 -3.79
CA TYR A 52 10.50 6.71 -3.04
C TYR A 52 9.88 5.86 -1.94
N VAL A 53 10.54 4.76 -1.58
CA VAL A 53 10.06 3.81 -0.57
C VAL A 53 9.81 4.51 0.77
N LEU A 54 10.72 5.38 1.20
CA LEU A 54 10.60 6.14 2.45
C LEU A 54 9.38 7.08 2.42
N GLU A 55 9.11 7.73 1.28
CA GLU A 55 7.95 8.60 1.13
C GLU A 55 6.64 7.81 1.18
N CYS A 56 6.62 6.60 0.64
CA CYS A 56 5.47 5.70 0.72
C CYS A 56 5.24 5.25 2.16
N TRP A 57 6.31 4.88 2.88
CA TRP A 57 6.23 4.47 4.29
C TRP A 57 5.69 5.61 5.18
N ASN A 58 6.18 6.83 5.00
CA ASN A 58 5.69 8.05 5.67
C ASN A 58 4.19 8.36 5.41
N ARG A 59 3.51 7.66 4.48
CA ARG A 59 2.05 7.77 4.32
C ARG A 59 1.27 6.90 5.29
N PHE A 60 1.92 5.89 5.86
CA PHE A 60 1.35 4.97 6.83
C PHE A 60 1.75 5.32 8.27
N THR A 61 2.90 5.97 8.43
CA THR A 61 3.44 6.38 9.71
C THR A 61 3.44 7.91 9.83
N ASP A 62 2.68 8.41 10.80
CA ASP A 62 2.62 9.84 11.11
C ASP A 62 3.61 10.19 12.23
N GLU A 63 4.13 11.41 12.23
CA GLU A 63 5.03 11.87 13.29
C GLU A 63 4.34 11.88 14.66
N VAL A 64 3.02 12.15 14.71
CA VAL A 64 2.25 12.06 15.95
C VAL A 64 2.25 10.63 16.50
N MET A 65 2.14 9.64 15.62
CA MET A 65 2.18 8.23 15.99
C MET A 65 3.56 7.87 16.55
N LEU A 66 4.64 8.24 15.85
CA LEU A 66 6.00 7.97 16.28
C LEU A 66 6.34 8.68 17.60
N ASN A 67 5.90 9.92 17.78
CA ASN A 67 6.04 10.64 19.05
C ASN A 67 5.29 9.95 20.19
N SER A 68 4.11 9.38 19.92
CA SER A 68 3.38 8.60 20.93
C SER A 68 4.20 7.38 21.35
N VAL A 69 4.83 6.69 20.40
CA VAL A 69 5.75 5.57 20.70
C VAL A 69 6.90 6.05 21.58
N VAL A 70 7.55 7.17 21.27
CA VAL A 70 8.64 7.74 22.08
C VAL A 70 8.18 7.98 23.53
N VAL A 71 7.02 8.63 23.70
CA VAL A 71 6.47 8.95 25.03
C VAL A 71 6.23 7.69 25.86
N TYR A 72 5.53 6.69 25.32
CA TYR A 72 5.23 5.47 26.06
C TYR A 72 6.47 4.60 26.31
N THR A 73 7.41 4.57 25.36
CA THR A 73 8.71 3.92 25.56
C THR A 73 9.47 4.59 26.71
N ASN A 74 9.55 5.92 26.72
CA ASN A 74 10.25 6.65 27.78
C ASN A 74 9.59 6.51 29.15
N GLN A 75 8.25 6.43 29.21
CA GLN A 75 7.55 6.08 30.45
C GLN A 75 7.95 4.70 30.98
N THR A 76 8.07 3.72 30.09
CA THR A 76 8.50 2.36 30.45
C THR A 76 9.97 2.34 30.90
N ILE A 77 10.83 3.10 30.22
CA ILE A 77 12.23 3.29 30.59
C ILE A 77 12.34 3.91 31.97
N ALA A 78 11.56 4.95 32.28
CA ALA A 78 11.57 5.60 33.59
C ALA A 78 11.24 4.61 34.71
N VAL A 79 10.24 3.75 34.52
CA VAL A 79 9.88 2.70 35.50
C VAL A 79 11.02 1.71 35.68
N LYS A 80 11.59 1.21 34.59
CA LYS A 80 12.68 0.22 34.64
C LYS A 80 14.01 0.79 35.10
N SER A 81 14.21 2.11 34.99
CA SER A 81 15.47 2.75 35.33
C SER A 81 15.90 2.52 36.78
N ALA A 82 14.95 2.32 37.69
CA ALA A 82 15.21 2.01 39.09
C ALA A 82 15.92 0.66 39.30
N GLU A 83 15.83 -0.26 38.33
CA GLU A 83 16.47 -1.59 38.40
C GLU A 83 17.94 -1.58 37.98
N TYR A 84 18.41 -0.49 37.35
CA TYR A 84 19.77 -0.38 36.81
C TYR A 84 20.66 0.42 37.75
N VAL A 85 21.80 -0.18 38.12
CA VAL A 85 22.84 0.49 38.93
C VAL A 85 23.55 1.57 38.11
N ASP A 86 23.75 1.31 36.81
CA ASP A 86 24.40 2.23 35.89
C ASP A 86 23.37 2.91 34.97
N LYS A 87 23.26 4.24 35.10
CA LYS A 87 22.39 5.08 34.28
C LYS A 87 22.81 5.14 32.82
N TYR A 88 24.04 4.79 32.46
CA TYR A 88 24.46 4.74 31.06
C TYR A 88 23.83 3.58 30.29
N MET A 89 23.42 2.52 31.00
CA MET A 89 22.77 1.36 30.37
C MET A 89 21.31 1.59 30.03
N ILE A 90 20.68 2.63 30.60
CA ILE A 90 19.28 2.93 30.35
C ILE A 90 19.10 4.43 30.12
N LYS A 91 19.03 4.82 28.84
CA LYS A 91 18.79 6.19 28.41
C LYS A 91 17.42 6.34 27.82
N GLU A 92 16.86 7.54 27.91
CA GLU A 92 15.66 7.91 27.18
C GLU A 92 15.88 7.78 25.67
N THR A 93 14.82 7.43 24.97
CA THR A 93 14.80 7.29 23.52
C THR A 93 14.30 8.57 22.85
N HIS A 94 14.86 8.87 21.69
CA HIS A 94 14.46 10.00 20.85
C HIS A 94 13.76 9.54 19.56
N LEU A 95 13.08 10.49 18.91
CA LEU A 95 12.33 10.21 17.68
C LEU A 95 13.22 9.63 16.58
N ASP A 96 14.45 10.13 16.44
CA ASP A 96 15.40 9.67 15.43
C ASP A 96 15.83 8.21 15.66
N GLU A 97 15.95 7.80 16.91
CA GLU A 97 16.27 6.42 17.28
C GLU A 97 15.09 5.48 16.98
N ILE A 98 13.86 5.91 17.26
CA ILE A 98 12.67 5.13 16.88
C ILE A 98 12.56 5.00 15.36
N LYS A 99 12.80 6.09 14.61
CA LYS A 99 12.85 6.06 13.13
C LYS A 99 13.93 5.07 12.65
N ALA A 100 15.13 5.13 13.23
CA ALA A 100 16.22 4.21 12.90
C ALA A 100 15.90 2.75 13.21
N VAL A 101 15.18 2.46 14.31
CA VAL A 101 14.71 1.10 14.63
C VAL A 101 13.72 0.61 13.58
N PHE A 102 12.78 1.44 13.14
CA PHE A 102 11.85 1.05 12.07
C PHE A 102 12.53 0.84 10.72
N ASP A 103 13.61 1.57 10.43
CA ASP A 103 14.43 1.34 9.22
C ASP A 103 15.23 0.02 9.30
N LEU A 104 15.47 -0.52 10.50
CA LEU A 104 16.20 -1.78 10.72
C LEU A 104 15.29 -3.03 10.60
N LEU A 105 13.98 -2.88 10.85
CA LEU A 105 12.99 -3.96 10.87
C LEU A 105 12.50 -4.36 9.47
#